data_AF-A0A7Y8BML7-F1
#
_entry.id   AF-A0A7Y8BML7-F1
#
_cell.length_a   1.000
_cell.length_b   1.000
_cell.length_c   1.000
_cell.angle_alpha   90.00
_cell.angle_beta   90.00
_cell.angle_gamma   90.00
#
_symmetry.space_group_name_H-M   'P 1'
#
loop_
_entity.id
_entity.type
_entity.pdbx_description
1 polymer ?
#
loop_
_entity_poly.entity_id
_entity_poly.type
_entity_poly.pdbx_seq_one_letter_code
_entity_poly.pdbx_strand_id
1 'polypeptide(L)'
;MYYFGGHFAGAKRINFIFFSFCAFIFSIIIFSSFFGHDGQRSAQVFIGGLAVFYFFFNGLGVYRLGLSFSSLVICGFIFFLGGGSVFLARQFVWALTEFSLIILCFYIGWAFYRARTLGGGDLDSVFMVFLFFIVAVKSFQFFSLGVFSFFSDLKGMNTDFFIEGFSNKRFYGQFQTFTLPLLTVPLILNSTKRSTKIWVFSLLCCWWLIAVTGGTRGTWLGMGVAACVLFICGHSGKRWIAWQLPAVAVGVALYWLLFCVLTSYLGIEVSNFASDRLTTSLSGRGPLWQQAWDMIRERPWLGFGPMHFADIHNPIAAHPHQAILQWASEWGIPSTLLVMWLVGRGLWATFRLIRERSISDDPTDLLRLCLFASLIGALTQSMVDGVIVMPYSQLWLSLVVGWLMALHVWKGEPAKPNAFIHWSWMGISTAAVLFLVYVVIRDVPHLDERNKLYQQQYGGHFQPRFWVQGVIAIKPE
;
A
#
# COMPACT_ATOMS: atom_id res chain seq x y z
N MET A 1 26.42 -34.64 -12.40
CA MET A 1 25.69 -34.18 -11.19
C MET A 1 26.19 -32.83 -10.61
N TYR A 2 27.30 -32.24 -11.12
CA TYR A 2 27.84 -30.95 -10.61
C TYR A 2 27.38 -29.68 -11.34
N TYR A 3 26.70 -29.76 -12.48
CA TYR A 3 26.27 -28.59 -13.26
C TYR A 3 24.93 -27.96 -12.84
N PHE A 4 24.12 -28.65 -12.03
CA PHE A 4 22.82 -28.12 -11.58
C PHE A 4 22.89 -27.32 -10.27
N GLY A 5 23.94 -27.48 -9.46
CA GLY A 5 24.11 -26.77 -8.18
C GLY A 5 24.45 -25.29 -8.35
N GLY A 6 25.27 -24.93 -9.34
CA GLY A 6 25.67 -23.54 -9.60
C GLY A 6 24.52 -22.67 -10.11
N HIS A 7 23.64 -23.22 -10.94
CA HIS A 7 22.49 -22.50 -11.50
C HIS A 7 21.43 -22.18 -10.44
N PHE A 8 21.22 -23.08 -9.48
CA PHE A 8 20.26 -22.90 -8.39
C PHE A 8 20.75 -21.88 -7.34
N ALA A 9 22.06 -21.89 -7.04
CA ALA A 9 22.68 -20.88 -6.16
C ALA A 9 22.67 -19.48 -6.78
N GLY A 10 22.94 -19.37 -8.09
CA GLY A 10 22.87 -18.11 -8.84
C GLY A 10 21.48 -17.50 -8.86
N ALA A 11 20.45 -18.31 -9.12
CA ALA A 11 19.05 -17.84 -9.14
C ALA A 11 18.60 -17.33 -7.76
N LYS A 12 18.90 -18.07 -6.67
CA LYS A 12 18.63 -17.59 -5.30
C LYS A 12 19.30 -16.23 -5.05
N ARG A 13 20.57 -16.06 -5.42
CA ARG A 13 21.30 -14.79 -5.23
C ARG A 13 20.64 -13.60 -5.92
N ILE A 14 20.14 -13.75 -7.15
CA ILE A 14 19.47 -12.66 -7.87
C ILE A 14 18.17 -12.24 -7.17
N ASN A 15 17.37 -13.19 -6.67
CA ASN A 15 16.14 -12.89 -5.94
C ASN A 15 16.41 -12.08 -4.65
N PHE A 16 17.48 -12.46 -3.93
CA PHE A 16 17.95 -11.73 -2.76
C PHE A 16 18.38 -10.31 -3.11
N ILE A 17 19.25 -10.16 -4.11
CA ILE A 17 19.73 -8.84 -4.55
C ILE A 17 18.56 -7.94 -4.97
N PHE A 18 17.63 -8.47 -5.77
CA PHE A 18 16.45 -7.73 -6.21
C PHE A 18 15.62 -7.24 -5.03
N PHE A 19 15.24 -8.15 -4.12
CA PHE A 19 14.40 -7.78 -2.99
C PHE A 19 15.12 -6.82 -2.03
N SER A 20 16.40 -7.07 -1.72
CA SER A 20 17.20 -6.19 -0.86
C SER A 20 17.37 -4.79 -1.45
N PHE A 21 17.56 -4.69 -2.78
CA PHE A 21 17.67 -3.38 -3.44
C PHE A 21 16.33 -2.64 -3.44
N CYS A 22 15.22 -3.34 -3.72
CA CYS A 22 13.88 -2.77 -3.55
C CYS A 22 13.64 -2.30 -2.10
N ALA A 23 13.95 -3.14 -1.10
CA ALA A 23 13.83 -2.81 0.32
C ALA A 23 14.64 -1.56 0.70
N PHE A 24 15.86 -1.43 0.17
CA PHE A 24 16.68 -0.23 0.36
C PHE A 24 16.01 1.03 -0.19
N ILE A 25 15.44 0.97 -1.40
CA ILE A 25 14.69 2.09 -1.99
C ILE A 25 13.44 2.42 -1.17
N PHE A 26 12.67 1.42 -0.74
CA PHE A 26 11.53 1.60 0.18
C PHE A 26 11.92 2.35 1.45
N SER A 27 13.09 2.03 2.02
CA SER A 27 13.60 2.70 3.22
C SER A 27 14.05 4.14 2.95
N ILE A 28 14.74 4.42 1.85
CA ILE A 28 15.19 5.78 1.52
C ILE A 28 14.01 6.74 1.41
N ILE A 29 12.95 6.35 0.70
CA ILE A 29 11.84 7.24 0.37
C ILE A 29 10.93 7.61 1.55
N ILE A 30 11.05 6.93 2.69
CA ILE A 30 10.26 7.21 3.90
C ILE A 30 11.09 7.84 5.02
N PHE A 31 12.42 7.71 4.98
CA PHE A 31 13.30 8.26 6.01
C PHE A 31 13.68 9.71 5.75
N SER A 32 13.77 10.12 4.49
CA SER A 32 14.17 11.47 4.12
C SER A 32 12.95 12.36 3.88
N SER A 33 12.90 13.51 4.56
CA SER A 33 11.89 14.56 4.37
C SER A 33 11.82 15.07 2.93
N PHE A 34 12.94 15.01 2.21
CA PHE A 34 13.07 15.57 0.86
C PHE A 34 12.29 14.81 -0.21
N PHE A 35 12.00 13.52 -0.02
CA PHE A 35 11.29 12.76 -1.05
C PHE A 35 9.80 13.12 -1.10
N GLY A 36 9.14 13.22 0.05
CA GLY A 36 7.70 13.48 0.11
C GLY A 36 6.88 12.54 -0.82
N HIS A 37 5.75 13.02 -1.31
CA HIS A 37 4.88 12.24 -2.21
C HIS A 37 5.49 12.02 -3.60
N ASP A 38 6.09 13.05 -4.19
CA ASP A 38 6.60 12.99 -5.57
C ASP A 38 7.86 12.12 -5.68
N GLY A 39 8.73 12.16 -4.67
CA GLY A 39 9.87 11.27 -4.54
C GLY A 39 9.45 9.83 -4.34
N GLN A 40 8.41 9.56 -3.53
CA GLN A 40 7.83 8.21 -3.41
C GLN A 40 7.28 7.71 -4.75
N ARG A 41 6.61 8.57 -5.53
CA ARG A 41 6.12 8.21 -6.87
C ARG A 41 7.26 7.90 -7.83
N SER A 42 8.29 8.74 -7.85
CA SER A 42 9.48 8.55 -8.70
C SER A 42 10.19 7.23 -8.36
N ALA A 43 10.32 6.92 -7.06
CA ALA A 43 10.90 5.66 -6.61
C ALA A 43 10.03 4.44 -6.95
N GLN A 44 8.70 4.55 -6.93
CA GLN A 44 7.82 3.48 -7.39
C GLN A 44 8.06 3.17 -8.88
N VAL A 45 8.22 4.19 -9.73
CA VAL A 45 8.58 4.01 -11.15
C VAL A 45 9.96 3.35 -11.28
N PHE A 46 10.94 3.79 -10.46
CA PHE A 46 12.27 3.19 -10.43
C PHE A 46 12.24 1.69 -10.04
N ILE A 47 11.47 1.32 -9.01
CA ILE A 47 11.24 -0.08 -8.62
C ILE A 47 10.59 -0.88 -9.76
N GLY A 48 9.70 -0.25 -10.52
CA GLY A 48 9.16 -0.81 -11.76
C GLY A 48 10.24 -1.13 -12.80
N GLY A 49 11.19 -0.21 -13.00
CA GLY A 49 12.38 -0.43 -13.82
C GLY A 49 13.23 -1.61 -13.32
N LEU A 50 13.42 -1.72 -12.00
CA LEU A 50 14.11 -2.87 -11.39
C LEU A 50 13.38 -4.18 -11.65
N ALA A 51 12.05 -4.19 -11.66
CA ALA A 51 11.28 -5.36 -12.02
C ALA A 51 11.53 -5.77 -13.50
N VAL A 52 11.64 -4.81 -14.42
CA VAL A 52 12.03 -5.08 -15.83
C VAL A 52 13.39 -5.77 -15.89
N PHE A 53 14.40 -5.20 -15.22
CA PHE A 53 15.73 -5.82 -15.15
C PHE A 53 15.70 -7.21 -14.49
N TYR A 54 14.97 -7.36 -13.39
CA TYR A 54 14.84 -8.63 -12.68
C TYR A 54 14.31 -9.75 -13.58
N PHE A 55 13.27 -9.47 -14.38
CA PHE A 55 12.73 -10.45 -15.32
C PHE A 55 13.66 -10.68 -16.51
N PHE A 56 14.36 -9.66 -16.99
CA PHE A 56 15.36 -9.81 -18.06
C PHE A 56 16.51 -10.75 -17.63
N PHE A 57 17.04 -10.58 -16.42
CA PHE A 57 18.19 -11.35 -15.91
C PHE A 57 17.85 -12.72 -15.32
N ASN A 58 16.64 -12.95 -14.81
CA ASN A 58 16.22 -14.29 -14.36
C ASN A 58 15.85 -15.24 -15.51
N GLY A 59 15.99 -14.78 -16.75
CA GLY A 59 15.79 -15.56 -17.97
C GLY A 59 14.54 -15.13 -18.73
N LEU A 60 14.56 -15.36 -20.04
CA LEU A 60 13.43 -15.15 -20.97
C LEU A 60 12.45 -16.34 -20.95
N GLY A 61 12.43 -17.11 -19.85
CA GLY A 61 11.61 -18.31 -19.75
C GLY A 61 10.13 -17.98 -19.59
N VAL A 62 9.26 -18.71 -20.27
CA VAL A 62 7.81 -18.58 -20.09
C VAL A 62 7.43 -19.02 -18.69
N TYR A 63 7.15 -18.06 -17.82
CA TYR A 63 6.88 -18.32 -16.42
C TYR A 63 5.44 -18.72 -16.18
N ARG A 64 5.24 -19.72 -15.32
CA ARG A 64 3.92 -20.07 -14.80
C ARG A 64 3.48 -18.99 -13.81
N LEU A 65 2.37 -18.34 -14.12
CA LEU A 65 1.59 -17.63 -13.11
C LEU A 65 0.83 -18.68 -12.30
N GLY A 66 0.82 -18.58 -10.97
CA GLY A 66 -0.01 -19.45 -10.12
C GLY A 66 -1.52 -19.32 -10.36
N LEU A 67 -1.94 -18.41 -11.24
CA LEU A 67 -3.34 -18.18 -11.58
C LEU A 67 -3.89 -19.24 -12.54
N SER A 68 -5.17 -19.57 -12.36
CA SER A 68 -5.95 -20.36 -13.32
C SER A 68 -6.14 -19.61 -14.65
N PHE A 69 -6.35 -20.34 -15.74
CA PHE A 69 -6.58 -19.74 -17.07
C PHE A 69 -7.77 -18.77 -17.06
N SER A 70 -8.88 -19.12 -16.42
CA SER A 70 -10.04 -18.24 -16.29
C SER A 70 -9.70 -16.92 -15.58
N SER A 71 -8.84 -16.96 -14.55
CA SER A 71 -8.38 -15.74 -13.88
C SER A 71 -7.54 -14.86 -14.80
N LEU A 72 -6.67 -15.45 -15.62
CA LEU A 72 -5.88 -14.71 -16.60
C LEU A 72 -6.75 -14.03 -17.65
N VAL A 73 -7.77 -14.73 -18.16
CA VAL A 73 -8.74 -14.18 -19.11
C VAL A 73 -9.48 -12.98 -18.50
N ILE A 74 -9.93 -13.10 -17.24
CA ILE A 74 -10.63 -12.01 -16.55
C ILE A 74 -9.70 -10.82 -16.33
N CYS A 75 -8.44 -11.04 -15.92
CA CYS A 75 -7.45 -9.96 -15.84
C CYS A 75 -7.25 -9.27 -17.19
N GLY A 76 -7.11 -10.04 -18.27
CA GLY A 76 -6.99 -9.51 -19.63
C GLY A 76 -8.21 -8.67 -20.03
N PHE A 77 -9.42 -9.11 -19.67
CA PHE A 77 -10.64 -8.37 -19.96
C PHE A 77 -10.77 -7.08 -19.13
N ILE A 78 -10.33 -7.08 -17.86
CA ILE A 78 -10.25 -5.86 -17.04
C ILE A 78 -9.33 -4.82 -17.70
N PHE A 79 -8.13 -5.24 -18.14
CA PHE A 79 -7.21 -4.34 -18.83
C PHE A 79 -7.73 -3.89 -20.19
N PHE A 80 -8.44 -4.75 -20.92
CA PHE A 80 -9.09 -4.39 -22.18
C PHE A 80 -10.15 -3.30 -21.98
N LEU A 81 -11.05 -3.46 -21.00
CA LEU A 81 -12.06 -2.45 -20.65
C LEU A 81 -11.40 -1.14 -20.19
N GLY A 82 -10.35 -1.24 -19.37
CA GLY A 82 -9.57 -0.08 -18.94
C GLY A 82 -8.88 0.65 -20.09
N GLY A 83 -8.32 -0.09 -21.04
CA GLY A 83 -7.73 0.47 -22.26
C GLY A 83 -8.78 1.23 -23.09
N GLY A 84 -9.97 0.64 -23.26
CA GLY A 84 -11.10 1.33 -23.89
C GLY A 84 -11.51 2.61 -23.16
N SER A 85 -11.52 2.58 -21.82
CA SER A 85 -11.79 3.73 -20.97
C SER A 85 -10.77 4.87 -21.15
N VAL A 86 -9.47 4.55 -21.28
CA VAL A 86 -8.41 5.54 -21.54
C VAL A 86 -8.67 6.33 -22.83
N PHE A 87 -9.13 5.67 -23.90
CA PHE A 87 -9.43 6.35 -25.17
C PHE A 87 -10.64 7.29 -25.10
N LEU A 88 -11.51 7.13 -24.10
CA LEU A 88 -12.67 8.00 -23.87
C LEU A 88 -12.35 9.18 -22.95
N ALA A 89 -11.14 9.22 -22.38
CA ALA A 89 -10.74 10.24 -21.44
C ALA A 89 -10.45 11.58 -22.12
N ARG A 90 -10.96 12.68 -21.56
CA ARG A 90 -10.64 14.04 -22.01
C ARG A 90 -9.14 14.33 -21.94
N GLN A 91 -8.51 13.92 -20.84
CA GLN A 91 -7.08 14.06 -20.60
C GLN A 91 -6.34 12.74 -20.90
N PHE A 92 -6.26 12.37 -22.18
CA PHE A 92 -5.73 11.07 -22.63
C PHE A 92 -4.38 10.70 -22.01
N VAL A 93 -3.42 11.62 -21.99
CA VAL A 93 -2.07 11.35 -21.47
C VAL A 93 -2.10 11.04 -19.97
N TRP A 94 -2.92 11.74 -19.19
CA TRP A 94 -3.08 11.48 -17.76
C TRP A 94 -3.83 10.18 -17.47
N ALA A 95 -4.84 9.86 -18.28
CA ALA A 95 -5.53 8.58 -18.20
C ALA A 95 -4.58 7.40 -18.50
N LEU A 96 -3.74 7.55 -19.53
CA LEU A 96 -2.71 6.57 -19.86
C LEU A 96 -1.66 6.44 -18.73
N THR A 97 -1.35 7.52 -18.01
CA THR A 97 -0.45 7.51 -16.85
C THR A 97 -0.97 6.62 -15.74
N GLU A 98 -2.24 6.77 -15.33
CA GLU A 98 -2.79 5.94 -14.26
C GLU A 98 -3.09 4.50 -14.71
N PHE A 99 -3.48 4.30 -15.96
CA PHE A 99 -3.55 2.96 -16.56
C PHE A 99 -2.20 2.24 -16.50
N SER A 100 -1.13 2.92 -16.91
CA SER A 100 0.25 2.41 -16.86
C SER A 100 0.71 2.15 -15.43
N LEU A 101 0.29 2.99 -14.48
CA LEU A 101 0.58 2.82 -13.05
C LEU A 101 -0.06 1.57 -12.46
N ILE A 102 -1.29 1.22 -12.86
CA ILE A 102 -1.94 -0.02 -12.41
C ILE A 102 -1.21 -1.25 -12.99
N ILE A 103 -0.82 -1.21 -14.27
CA ILE A 103 0.01 -2.24 -14.89
C ILE A 103 1.34 -2.38 -14.12
N LEU A 104 1.99 -1.25 -13.80
CA LEU A 104 3.22 -1.21 -13.02
C LEU A 104 3.06 -1.92 -11.67
N CYS A 105 2.00 -1.62 -10.93
CA CYS A 105 1.74 -2.23 -9.62
C CYS A 105 1.55 -3.75 -9.73
N PHE A 106 0.79 -4.21 -10.72
CA PHE A 106 0.64 -5.65 -10.96
C PHE A 106 1.97 -6.30 -11.35
N TYR A 107 2.79 -5.62 -12.16
CA TYR A 107 4.10 -6.10 -12.59
C TYR A 107 5.09 -6.21 -11.42
N ILE A 108 5.13 -5.20 -10.53
CA ILE A 108 5.92 -5.22 -9.29
C ILE A 108 5.44 -6.36 -8.37
N GLY A 109 4.13 -6.50 -8.19
CA GLY A 109 3.55 -7.58 -7.38
C GLY A 109 3.91 -8.97 -7.94
N TRP A 110 3.95 -9.10 -9.28
CA TRP A 110 4.40 -10.32 -9.93
C TRP A 110 5.90 -10.58 -9.72
N ALA A 111 6.74 -9.54 -9.77
CA ALA A 111 8.15 -9.65 -9.45
C ALA A 111 8.37 -10.15 -8.01
N PHE A 112 7.65 -9.59 -7.03
CA PHE A 112 7.71 -10.04 -5.64
C PHE A 112 7.20 -11.46 -5.45
N TYR A 113 6.09 -11.83 -6.11
CA TYR A 113 5.60 -13.20 -6.15
C TYR A 113 6.70 -14.16 -6.60
N ARG A 114 7.34 -13.86 -7.74
CA ARG A 114 8.40 -14.69 -8.31
C ARG A 114 9.63 -14.75 -7.42
N ALA A 115 10.09 -13.61 -6.93
CA ALA A 115 11.25 -13.51 -6.07
C ALA A 115 11.04 -14.38 -4.82
N ARG A 116 9.88 -14.28 -4.17
CA ARG A 116 9.56 -15.10 -3.00
C ARG A 116 9.41 -16.59 -3.35
N THR A 117 8.76 -16.94 -4.45
CA THR A 117 8.62 -18.36 -4.86
C THR A 117 9.98 -19.02 -5.08
N LEU A 118 10.94 -18.31 -5.70
CA LEU A 118 12.26 -18.85 -6.02
C LEU A 118 13.27 -18.72 -4.86
N GLY A 119 13.18 -17.67 -4.06
CA GLY A 119 14.07 -17.43 -2.93
C GLY A 119 13.74 -18.26 -1.68
N GLY A 120 12.51 -18.77 -1.56
CA GLY A 120 12.11 -19.62 -0.44
C GLY A 120 11.96 -18.87 0.89
N GLY A 121 11.97 -19.60 2.00
CA GLY A 121 11.76 -19.05 3.35
C GLY A 121 12.85 -18.08 3.82
N ASP A 122 14.05 -18.15 3.26
CA ASP A 122 15.13 -17.23 3.60
C ASP A 122 14.76 -15.77 3.24
N LEU A 123 13.99 -15.56 2.16
CA LEU A 123 13.46 -14.24 1.80
C LEU A 123 12.37 -13.75 2.76
N ASP A 124 11.62 -14.64 3.42
CA ASP A 124 10.69 -14.21 4.48
C ASP A 124 11.47 -13.54 5.61
N SER A 125 12.62 -14.11 5.98
CA SER A 125 13.49 -13.53 7.00
C SER A 125 13.99 -12.14 6.58
N VAL A 126 14.43 -11.96 5.32
CA VAL A 126 14.86 -10.65 4.81
C VAL A 126 13.71 -9.66 4.80
N PHE A 127 12.50 -10.08 4.38
CA PHE A 127 11.31 -9.24 4.42
C PHE A 127 10.97 -8.80 5.85
N MET A 128 11.02 -9.72 6.81
CA MET A 128 10.77 -9.40 8.21
C MET A 128 11.85 -8.47 8.78
N VAL A 129 13.13 -8.69 8.47
CA VAL A 129 14.22 -7.78 8.89
C VAL A 129 14.01 -6.38 8.31
N PHE A 130 13.69 -6.28 7.01
CA PHE A 130 13.34 -5.00 6.37
C PHE A 130 12.17 -4.32 7.07
N LEU A 131 11.08 -5.04 7.34
CA LEU A 131 9.89 -4.53 8.03
C LEU A 131 10.22 -4.02 9.44
N PHE A 132 10.98 -4.78 10.22
CA PHE A 132 11.37 -4.37 11.57
C PHE A 132 12.30 -3.16 11.54
N PHE A 133 13.23 -3.13 10.59
CA PHE A 133 14.14 -2.01 10.41
C PHE A 133 13.39 -0.71 10.10
N ILE A 134 12.49 -0.71 9.11
CA ILE A 134 11.70 0.48 8.78
C ILE A 134 10.83 0.95 9.95
N VAL A 135 10.13 0.04 10.62
CA VAL A 135 9.28 0.39 11.77
C VAL A 135 10.12 0.92 12.94
N ALA A 136 11.28 0.33 13.21
CA ALA A 136 12.18 0.80 14.27
C ALA A 136 12.74 2.19 13.97
N VAL A 137 13.19 2.46 12.74
CA VAL A 137 13.69 3.79 12.34
C VAL A 137 12.58 4.83 12.41
N LYS A 138 11.36 4.53 11.91
CA LYS A 138 10.24 5.47 12.02
C LYS A 138 9.80 5.70 13.46
N SER A 139 9.88 4.69 14.31
CA SER A 139 9.62 4.85 15.76
C SER A 139 10.68 5.73 16.41
N PHE A 140 11.95 5.52 16.08
CA PHE A 140 13.05 6.37 16.56
C PHE A 140 12.86 7.82 16.13
N GLN A 141 12.59 8.08 14.85
CA GLN A 141 12.30 9.44 14.33
C GLN A 141 11.14 10.11 15.09
N PHE A 142 10.04 9.38 15.32
CA PHE A 142 8.90 9.88 16.09
C PHE A 142 9.31 10.32 17.50
N PHE A 143 10.06 9.48 18.22
CA PHE A 143 10.52 9.82 19.57
C PHE A 143 11.54 10.94 19.58
N SER A 144 12.48 10.99 18.62
CA SER A 144 13.46 12.08 18.51
C SER A 144 12.78 13.43 18.29
N LEU A 145 11.79 13.50 17.40
CA LEU A 145 11.01 14.72 17.14
C LEU A 145 10.11 15.09 18.33
N GLY A 146 9.54 14.08 19.00
CA GLY A 146 8.78 14.27 20.22
C GLY A 146 9.63 14.89 21.33
N VAL A 147 10.79 14.30 21.63
CA VAL A 147 11.77 14.84 22.59
C VAL A 147 12.15 16.27 22.22
N PHE A 148 12.54 16.51 20.96
CA PHE A 148 12.89 17.86 20.50
C PHE A 148 11.76 18.87 20.76
N SER A 149 10.50 18.47 20.54
CA SER A 149 9.34 19.36 20.76
C SER A 149 9.00 19.58 22.23
N PHE A 150 9.35 18.66 23.13
CA PHE A 150 9.23 18.88 24.57
C PHE A 150 10.30 19.84 25.12
N PHE A 151 11.47 19.89 24.48
CA PHE A 151 12.58 20.75 24.90
C PHE A 151 12.68 22.07 24.12
N SER A 152 11.85 22.27 23.10
CA SER A 152 11.77 23.56 22.40
C SER A 152 11.05 24.59 23.27
N ASP A 153 11.56 25.83 23.35
CA ASP A 153 10.93 26.96 24.08
C ASP A 153 9.57 27.41 23.49
N LEU A 154 9.05 26.68 22.51
CA LEU A 154 7.76 26.92 21.89
C LEU A 154 6.66 26.34 22.81
N LYS A 155 5.76 27.19 23.30
CA LYS A 155 4.59 26.78 24.11
C LYS A 155 3.57 25.92 23.35
N GLY A 156 3.78 25.67 22.06
CA GLY A 156 2.87 24.92 21.20
C GLY A 156 3.55 23.68 20.58
N MET A 157 2.92 22.52 20.76
CA MET A 157 3.35 21.25 20.14
C MET A 157 2.35 20.86 19.04
N ASN A 158 2.83 20.51 17.85
CA ASN A 158 1.98 20.00 16.77
C ASN A 158 2.39 18.56 16.42
N THR A 159 1.49 17.62 16.71
CA THR A 159 1.74 16.18 16.55
C THR A 159 1.88 15.75 15.08
N ASP A 160 1.39 16.55 14.13
CA ASP A 160 1.52 16.25 12.71
C ASP A 160 3.01 16.30 12.25
N PHE A 161 3.87 17.06 12.94
CA PHE A 161 5.31 17.12 12.63
C PHE A 161 6.07 15.84 13.02
N PHE A 162 5.53 15.00 13.91
CA PHE A 162 6.17 13.74 14.27
C PHE A 162 6.07 12.68 13.18
N ILE A 163 5.22 12.93 12.19
CA ILE A 163 4.85 11.99 11.13
C ILE A 163 5.54 12.43 9.83
N GLU A 164 6.88 12.47 9.87
CA GLU A 164 7.72 12.88 8.75
C GLU A 164 7.71 11.85 7.60
N GLY A 165 7.98 12.31 6.37
CA GLY A 165 8.16 11.46 5.19
C GLY A 165 6.87 11.21 4.39
N PHE A 166 5.73 11.76 4.80
CA PHE A 166 4.50 11.73 4.03
C PHE A 166 3.90 13.12 3.91
N SER A 167 3.34 13.43 2.74
CA SER A 167 2.62 14.69 2.50
C SER A 167 1.33 14.82 3.31
N ASN A 168 0.80 13.70 3.81
CA ASN A 168 -0.37 13.66 4.68
C ASN A 168 -0.28 12.49 5.64
N LYS A 169 -0.61 12.72 6.92
CA LYS A 169 -0.62 11.66 7.93
C LYS A 169 -1.57 10.49 7.63
N ARG A 170 -2.62 10.71 6.81
CA ARG A 170 -3.48 9.62 6.32
C ARG A 170 -2.65 8.56 5.60
N PHE A 171 -1.68 8.98 4.79
CA PHE A 171 -0.83 8.07 4.01
C PHE A 171 0.14 7.31 4.90
N TYR A 172 0.61 7.95 5.98
CA TYR A 172 1.33 7.25 7.05
C TYR A 172 0.45 6.18 7.71
N GLY A 173 -0.83 6.50 8.00
CA GLY A 173 -1.79 5.53 8.50
C GLY A 173 -2.00 4.34 7.56
N GLN A 174 -2.05 4.56 6.23
CA GLN A 174 -2.13 3.48 5.24
C GLN A 174 -0.92 2.53 5.38
N PHE A 175 0.28 3.07 5.52
CA PHE A 175 1.48 2.29 5.80
C PHE A 175 1.41 1.52 7.13
N GLN A 176 0.89 2.13 8.19
CA GLN A 176 0.68 1.46 9.46
C GLN A 176 -0.31 0.31 9.36
N THR A 177 -1.40 0.47 8.62
CA THR A 177 -2.39 -0.59 8.37
C THR A 177 -1.77 -1.80 7.68
N PHE A 178 -0.82 -1.61 6.77
CA PHE A 178 -0.09 -2.73 6.17
C PHE A 178 0.85 -3.42 7.18
N THR A 179 1.52 -2.67 8.05
CA THR A 179 2.63 -3.17 8.87
C THR A 179 2.25 -3.68 10.25
N LEU A 180 1.22 -3.10 10.89
CA LEU A 180 0.73 -3.50 12.22
C LEU A 180 0.42 -5.01 12.29
N PRO A 181 -0.26 -5.63 11.31
CA PRO A 181 -0.49 -7.06 11.34
C PRO A 181 0.77 -7.91 11.17
N LEU A 182 1.79 -7.41 10.49
CA LEU A 182 3.01 -8.15 10.17
C LEU A 182 3.98 -8.19 11.35
N LEU A 183 4.04 -7.14 12.17
CA LEU A 183 4.90 -7.08 13.35
C LEU A 183 4.62 -8.19 14.37
N THR A 184 3.41 -8.75 14.38
CA THR A 184 3.05 -9.84 15.30
C THR A 184 3.63 -11.21 14.93
N VAL A 185 4.19 -11.39 13.72
CA VAL A 185 4.69 -12.72 13.28
C VAL A 185 5.64 -13.38 14.29
N PRO A 186 6.67 -12.71 14.84
CA PRO A 186 7.53 -13.33 15.85
C PRO A 186 6.84 -13.56 17.19
N LEU A 187 5.78 -12.81 17.52
CA LEU A 187 5.05 -12.95 18.79
C LEU A 187 4.19 -14.21 18.81
N ILE A 188 3.54 -14.50 17.67
CA ILE A 188 2.71 -15.70 17.50
C ILE A 188 3.55 -16.96 17.30
N LEU A 189 4.78 -16.86 16.81
CA LEU A 189 5.69 -18.00 16.70
C LEU A 189 6.10 -18.57 18.07
N ASN A 190 5.98 -19.89 18.22
CA ASN A 190 6.34 -20.59 19.45
C ASN A 190 7.86 -20.74 19.64
N SER A 191 8.61 -20.81 18.54
CA SER A 191 10.07 -20.92 18.54
C SER A 191 10.82 -19.62 18.90
N THR A 192 10.12 -18.48 18.91
CA THR A 192 10.75 -17.17 19.19
C THR A 192 11.15 -17.06 20.65
N LYS A 193 12.42 -16.69 20.89
CA LYS A 193 12.97 -16.45 22.24
C LYS A 193 12.17 -15.38 22.99
N ARG A 194 12.03 -15.55 24.32
CA ARG A 194 11.30 -14.61 25.19
C ARG A 194 11.82 -13.18 25.10
N SER A 195 13.14 -12.97 25.05
CA SER A 195 13.74 -11.64 24.90
C SER A 195 13.31 -10.97 23.59
N THR A 196 13.34 -11.70 22.47
CA THR A 196 12.86 -11.20 21.17
C THR A 196 11.37 -10.85 21.22
N LYS A 197 10.54 -11.66 21.89
CA LYS A 197 9.11 -11.34 22.06
C LYS A 197 8.91 -10.03 22.83
N ILE A 198 9.69 -9.80 23.89
CA ILE A 198 9.62 -8.55 24.67
C ILE A 198 9.93 -7.35 23.76
N TRP A 199 11.06 -7.37 23.04
CA TRP A 199 11.44 -6.26 22.16
C TRP A 199 10.45 -6.01 21.03
N VAL A 200 9.98 -7.08 20.38
CA VAL A 200 8.97 -6.99 19.32
C VAL A 200 7.64 -6.45 19.86
N PHE A 201 7.22 -6.88 21.05
CA PHE A 201 6.01 -6.38 21.69
C PHE A 201 6.15 -4.91 22.07
N SER A 202 7.29 -4.49 22.63
CA SER A 202 7.57 -3.08 22.90
C SER A 202 7.50 -2.24 21.61
N LEU A 203 8.10 -2.72 20.51
CA LEU A 203 8.01 -2.03 19.23
C LEU A 203 6.58 -1.98 18.69
N LEU A 204 5.79 -3.05 18.85
CA LEU A 204 4.38 -3.07 18.46
C LEU A 204 3.55 -2.05 19.27
N CYS A 205 3.79 -1.94 20.59
CA CYS A 205 3.18 -0.92 21.44
C CYS A 205 3.55 0.49 20.99
N CYS A 206 4.83 0.74 20.67
CA CYS A 206 5.29 2.01 20.11
C CYS A 206 4.62 2.29 18.75
N TRP A 207 4.46 1.28 17.91
CA TRP A 207 3.81 1.44 16.61
C TRP A 207 2.32 1.78 16.74
N TRP A 208 1.63 1.18 17.72
CA TRP A 208 0.26 1.55 18.09
C TRP A 208 0.17 2.95 18.69
N LEU A 209 1.10 3.35 19.57
CA LEU A 209 1.19 4.74 20.06
C LEU A 209 1.23 5.73 18.88
N ILE A 210 2.09 5.49 17.89
CA ILE A 210 2.21 6.36 16.71
C ILE A 210 0.91 6.35 15.90
N ALA A 211 0.25 5.19 15.76
CA ALA A 211 -1.02 5.09 15.05
C ALA A 211 -2.15 5.87 15.74
N VAL A 212 -2.18 5.84 17.09
CA VAL A 212 -3.08 6.63 17.92
C VAL A 212 -2.78 8.12 17.73
N THR A 213 -1.51 8.53 17.80
CA THR A 213 -1.08 9.92 17.56
C THR A 213 -1.48 10.42 16.17
N GLY A 214 -1.33 9.58 15.14
CA GLY A 214 -1.73 9.92 13.78
C GLY A 214 -3.23 10.13 13.60
N GLY A 215 -4.07 9.57 14.49
CA GLY A 215 -5.52 9.78 14.48
C GLY A 215 -6.21 9.33 13.18
N THR A 216 -5.62 8.35 12.47
CA THR A 216 -6.12 7.93 11.16
C THR A 216 -7.29 6.97 11.30
N ARG A 217 -8.52 7.49 11.19
CA ARG A 217 -9.78 6.72 11.29
C ARG A 217 -9.83 5.48 10.38
N GLY A 218 -9.20 5.57 9.21
CA GLY A 218 -9.10 4.45 8.26
C GLY A 218 -8.33 3.24 8.81
N THR A 219 -7.25 3.49 9.56
CA THR A 219 -6.44 2.45 10.21
C THR A 219 -7.23 1.72 11.28
N TRP A 220 -7.96 2.44 12.12
CA TRP A 220 -8.84 1.85 13.14
C TRP A 220 -9.92 0.96 12.52
N LEU A 221 -10.60 1.45 11.49
CA LEU A 221 -11.60 0.69 10.75
C LEU A 221 -10.97 -0.58 10.13
N GLY A 222 -9.84 -0.43 9.46
CA GLY A 222 -9.13 -1.53 8.80
C GLY A 222 -8.69 -2.62 9.79
N MET A 223 -8.04 -2.23 10.89
CA MET A 223 -7.58 -3.15 11.92
C MET A 223 -8.74 -3.82 12.67
N GLY A 224 -9.84 -3.10 12.91
CA GLY A 224 -11.06 -3.66 13.50
C GLY A 224 -11.69 -4.73 12.61
N VAL A 225 -11.88 -4.46 11.31
CA VAL A 225 -12.41 -5.45 10.36
C VAL A 225 -11.46 -6.63 10.20
N ALA A 226 -10.14 -6.40 10.13
CA ALA A 226 -9.14 -7.46 10.10
C ALA A 226 -9.24 -8.37 11.35
N ALA A 227 -9.40 -7.79 12.54
CA ALA A 227 -9.61 -8.56 13.77
C ALA A 227 -10.90 -9.39 13.73
N CYS A 228 -12.02 -8.83 13.26
CA CYS A 228 -13.27 -9.59 13.10
C CYS A 228 -13.11 -10.78 12.14
N VAL A 229 -12.49 -10.56 10.97
CA VAL A 229 -12.25 -11.63 9.99
C VAL A 229 -11.31 -12.70 10.56
N LEU A 230 -10.21 -12.30 11.21
CA LEU A 230 -9.27 -13.24 11.81
C LEU A 230 -9.86 -14.01 12.99
N PHE A 231 -10.75 -13.41 13.77
CA PHE A 231 -11.45 -14.12 14.83
C PHE A 231 -12.21 -15.34 14.29
N ILE A 232 -12.85 -15.19 13.13
CA ILE A 232 -13.59 -16.24 12.42
C ILE A 232 -12.63 -17.29 11.81
N CYS A 233 -11.38 -16.92 11.53
CA CYS A 233 -10.37 -17.82 10.99
C CYS A 233 -9.88 -18.90 11.98
N GLY A 234 -10.23 -18.81 13.26
CA GLY A 234 -9.95 -19.86 14.26
C GLY A 234 -8.78 -19.53 15.20
N HIS A 235 -8.05 -20.56 15.64
CA HIS A 235 -7.11 -20.46 16.76
C HIS A 235 -5.94 -19.48 16.49
N SER A 236 -5.24 -19.59 15.36
CA SER A 236 -4.15 -18.65 15.02
C SER A 236 -4.63 -17.20 14.91
N GLY A 237 -5.85 -16.99 14.41
CA GLY A 237 -6.46 -15.65 14.36
C GLY A 237 -6.76 -15.07 15.74
N LYS A 238 -7.29 -15.88 16.67
CA LYS A 238 -7.47 -15.47 18.07
C LYS A 238 -6.13 -15.19 18.76
N ARG A 239 -5.08 -15.98 18.48
CA ARG A 239 -3.71 -15.72 18.97
C ARG A 239 -3.16 -14.39 18.47
N TRP A 240 -3.39 -14.07 17.20
CA TRP A 240 -3.01 -12.76 16.64
C TRP A 240 -3.71 -11.61 17.38
N ILE A 241 -5.03 -11.72 17.62
CA ILE A 241 -5.81 -10.72 18.37
C ILE A 241 -5.29 -10.58 19.80
N ALA A 242 -4.93 -11.69 20.46
CA ALA A 242 -4.43 -11.69 21.83
C ALA A 242 -3.11 -10.90 22.01
N TRP A 243 -2.33 -10.72 20.94
CA TRP A 243 -1.15 -9.84 20.96
C TRP A 243 -1.48 -8.40 20.57
N GLN A 244 -2.43 -8.19 19.65
CA GLN A 244 -2.83 -6.86 19.20
C GLN A 244 -3.59 -6.09 20.28
N LEU A 245 -4.56 -6.70 20.97
CA LEU A 245 -5.36 -6.03 21.99
C LEU A 245 -4.53 -5.38 23.13
N PRO A 246 -3.62 -6.10 23.81
CA PRO A 246 -2.79 -5.48 24.84
C PRO A 246 -1.83 -4.44 24.24
N ALA A 247 -1.34 -4.62 23.01
CA ALA A 247 -0.48 -3.62 22.38
C ALA A 247 -1.23 -2.32 22.05
N VAL A 248 -2.48 -2.41 21.58
CA VAL A 248 -3.37 -1.25 21.41
C VAL A 248 -3.60 -0.56 22.75
N ALA A 249 -3.94 -1.32 23.79
CA ALA A 249 -4.20 -0.77 25.12
C ALA A 249 -2.98 -0.02 25.69
N VAL A 250 -1.78 -0.60 25.56
CA VAL A 250 -0.53 0.05 25.96
C VAL A 250 -0.24 1.27 25.09
N GLY A 251 -0.43 1.20 23.77
CA GLY A 251 -0.25 2.33 22.86
C GLY A 251 -1.16 3.52 23.19
N VAL A 252 -2.44 3.26 23.50
CA VAL A 252 -3.41 4.27 23.96
C VAL A 252 -3.02 4.84 25.32
N ALA A 253 -2.61 3.99 26.28
CA ALA A 253 -2.16 4.45 27.58
C ALA A 253 -0.92 5.34 27.49
N LEU A 254 0.07 4.96 26.66
CA LEU A 254 1.25 5.77 26.38
C LEU A 254 0.88 7.11 25.72
N TYR A 255 -0.06 7.09 24.78
CA TYR A 255 -0.55 8.32 24.14
C TYR A 255 -1.14 9.27 25.18
N TRP A 256 -2.02 8.76 26.04
CA TRP A 256 -2.66 9.54 27.10
C TRP A 256 -1.63 10.09 28.09
N LEU A 257 -0.67 9.28 28.54
CA LEU A 257 0.40 9.74 29.43
C LEU A 257 1.26 10.85 28.81
N LEU A 258 1.69 10.68 27.55
CA LEU A 258 2.57 11.63 26.89
C LEU A 258 1.87 12.92 26.46
N PHE A 259 0.69 12.81 25.85
CA PHE A 259 0.04 13.94 25.19
C PHE A 259 -1.11 14.54 25.99
N CYS A 260 -1.65 13.87 27.01
CA CYS A 260 -2.64 14.46 27.91
C CYS A 260 -2.03 14.83 29.27
N VAL A 261 -1.33 13.89 29.93
CA VAL A 261 -0.85 14.11 31.30
C VAL A 261 0.42 14.98 31.31
N LEU A 262 1.45 14.57 30.58
CA LEU A 262 2.76 15.23 30.61
C LEU A 262 2.72 16.65 30.03
N THR A 263 2.08 16.83 28.87
CA THR A 263 1.90 18.16 28.25
C THR A 263 1.07 19.10 29.11
N SER A 264 -0.02 18.62 29.74
CA SER A 264 -0.80 19.41 30.68
C SER A 264 0.00 19.79 31.93
N TYR A 265 0.83 18.88 32.46
CA TYR A 265 1.71 19.15 33.58
C TYR A 265 2.77 20.22 33.24
N LEU A 266 3.29 20.20 32.01
CA LEU A 266 4.28 21.16 31.51
C LEU A 266 3.65 22.46 30.97
N GLY A 267 2.31 22.57 30.94
CA GLY A 267 1.61 23.73 30.38
C GLY A 267 1.81 23.91 28.87
N ILE A 268 2.06 22.83 28.13
CA ILE A 268 2.26 22.83 26.68
C ILE A 268 0.90 22.66 25.99
N GLU A 269 0.54 23.61 25.13
CA GLU A 269 -0.64 23.49 24.27
C GLU A 269 -0.33 22.55 23.11
N VAL A 270 -1.11 21.47 22.99
CA VAL A 270 -0.95 20.53 21.88
C VAL A 270 -2.05 20.80 20.85
N SER A 271 -1.63 21.04 19.61
CA SER A 271 -2.52 21.18 18.45
C SER A 271 -2.63 19.84 17.70
N ASN A 272 -3.71 19.68 16.92
CA ASN A 272 -4.00 18.46 16.16
C ASN A 272 -4.16 17.19 17.02
N PHE A 273 -4.75 17.32 18.21
CA PHE A 273 -5.06 16.17 19.07
C PHE A 273 -5.82 15.06 18.33
N ALA A 274 -5.49 13.81 18.62
CA ALA A 274 -6.22 12.68 18.06
C ALA A 274 -7.71 12.70 18.48
N SER A 275 -8.00 13.18 19.69
CA SER A 275 -9.36 13.30 20.24
C SER A 275 -10.24 14.27 19.45
N ASP A 276 -9.71 15.44 19.06
CA ASP A 276 -10.45 16.44 18.27
C ASP A 276 -10.88 15.89 16.90
N ARG A 277 -10.19 14.85 16.41
CA ARG A 277 -10.50 14.19 15.14
C ARG A 277 -11.50 13.05 15.26
N LEU A 278 -11.72 12.53 16.47
CA LEU A 278 -12.82 11.61 16.77
C LEU A 278 -14.15 12.36 16.85
N THR A 279 -14.12 13.62 17.31
CA THR A 279 -15.32 14.45 17.51
C THR A 279 -15.66 15.36 16.32
N THR A 280 -14.71 15.66 15.42
CA THR A 280 -15.00 16.47 14.21
C THR A 280 -15.56 15.63 13.04
N SER A 281 -16.81 15.93 12.66
CA SER A 281 -17.51 15.36 11.50
C SER A 281 -17.11 16.01 10.17
N LEU A 282 -15.82 16.25 9.92
CA LEU A 282 -15.33 16.82 8.64
C LEU A 282 -15.07 15.74 7.58
N SER A 283 -16.08 14.89 7.34
CA SER A 283 -16.05 14.00 6.18
C SER A 283 -16.69 14.75 5.01
N GLY A 284 -15.95 15.67 4.39
CA GLY A 284 -16.29 16.28 3.08
C GLY A 284 -16.39 15.27 1.93
N ARG A 285 -16.60 13.99 2.24
CA ARG A 285 -16.73 12.87 1.32
C ARG A 285 -18.11 12.81 0.66
N GLY A 286 -19.16 13.35 1.30
CA GLY A 286 -20.51 13.36 0.73
C GLY A 286 -20.53 13.95 -0.70
N PRO A 287 -20.03 15.18 -0.90
CA PRO A 287 -19.90 15.76 -2.24
C PRO A 287 -19.04 14.92 -3.19
N LEU A 288 -17.93 14.36 -2.72
CA LEU A 288 -17.05 13.53 -3.54
C LEU A 288 -17.72 12.22 -4.00
N TRP A 289 -18.50 11.59 -3.11
CA TRP A 289 -19.23 10.36 -3.40
C TRP A 289 -20.41 10.64 -4.33
N GLN A 290 -21.09 11.76 -4.14
CA GLN A 290 -22.14 12.22 -5.05
C GLN A 290 -21.56 12.47 -6.45
N GLN A 291 -20.43 13.17 -6.57
CA GLN A 291 -19.73 13.37 -7.85
C GLN A 291 -19.36 12.03 -8.50
N ALA A 292 -18.75 11.10 -7.75
CA ALA A 292 -18.41 9.78 -8.29
C ALA A 292 -19.65 9.01 -8.77
N TRP A 293 -20.76 9.12 -8.03
CA TRP A 293 -22.02 8.50 -8.39
C TRP A 293 -22.64 9.10 -9.64
N ASP A 294 -22.59 10.42 -9.80
CA ASP A 294 -23.06 11.10 -11.00
C ASP A 294 -22.21 10.72 -12.22
N MET A 295 -20.89 10.61 -12.05
CA MET A 295 -20.00 10.05 -13.08
C MET A 295 -20.38 8.61 -13.46
N ILE A 296 -20.67 7.75 -12.48
CA ILE A 296 -21.11 6.36 -12.75
C ILE A 296 -22.43 6.34 -13.53
N ARG A 297 -23.39 7.21 -13.17
CA ARG A 297 -24.68 7.30 -13.85
C ARG A 297 -24.55 7.77 -15.30
N GLU A 298 -23.66 8.73 -15.57
CA GLU A 298 -23.48 9.26 -16.91
C GLU A 298 -22.78 8.26 -17.84
N ARG A 299 -21.74 7.55 -17.36
CA ARG A 299 -20.95 6.62 -18.17
C ARG A 299 -20.76 5.26 -17.50
N PRO A 300 -21.82 4.46 -17.30
CA PRO A 300 -21.77 3.25 -16.48
C PRO A 300 -20.89 2.13 -17.06
N TRP A 301 -20.67 2.10 -18.38
CA TRP A 301 -20.03 0.98 -19.06
C TRP A 301 -18.50 1.02 -19.00
N LEU A 302 -17.89 2.13 -19.44
CA LEU A 302 -16.44 2.29 -19.50
C LEU A 302 -15.93 3.40 -18.59
N GLY A 303 -16.82 4.13 -17.90
CA GLY A 303 -16.44 5.28 -17.10
C GLY A 303 -15.92 6.45 -17.95
N PHE A 304 -15.27 7.40 -17.28
CA PHE A 304 -14.72 8.60 -17.91
C PHE A 304 -13.25 8.52 -18.28
N GLY A 305 -12.59 7.40 -17.98
CA GLY A 305 -11.15 7.27 -18.07
C GLY A 305 -10.48 7.36 -16.69
N PRO A 306 -9.35 6.64 -16.50
CA PRO A 306 -8.47 6.85 -15.34
C PRO A 306 -8.11 8.34 -15.17
N MET A 307 -7.84 8.77 -13.94
CA MET A 307 -7.56 10.16 -13.54
C MET A 307 -8.68 11.17 -13.76
N HIS A 308 -9.83 10.79 -14.33
CA HIS A 308 -10.86 11.78 -14.66
C HIS A 308 -11.45 12.48 -13.44
N PHE A 309 -11.49 11.82 -12.27
CA PHE A 309 -11.95 12.50 -11.06
C PHE A 309 -11.07 13.73 -10.72
N ALA A 310 -9.76 13.66 -11.03
CA ALA A 310 -8.81 14.75 -10.83
C ALA A 310 -8.90 15.85 -11.92
N ASP A 311 -9.65 15.59 -12.99
CA ASP A 311 -9.91 16.52 -14.09
C ASP A 311 -11.15 17.41 -13.84
N ILE A 312 -11.90 17.10 -12.78
CA ILE A 312 -13.03 17.90 -12.29
C ILE A 312 -12.59 18.59 -11.01
N HIS A 313 -12.35 19.90 -11.08
CA HIS A 313 -11.93 20.66 -9.91
C HIS A 313 -13.03 20.69 -8.84
N ASN A 314 -12.63 20.35 -7.62
CA ASN A 314 -13.42 20.54 -6.40
C ASN A 314 -12.45 20.93 -5.27
N PRO A 315 -12.90 21.63 -4.21
CA PRO A 315 -12.00 22.11 -3.17
C PRO A 315 -11.55 21.02 -2.18
N ILE A 316 -12.02 19.77 -2.33
CA ILE A 316 -11.89 18.73 -1.31
C ILE A 316 -10.79 17.73 -1.64
N ALA A 317 -10.83 17.07 -2.80
CA ALA A 317 -9.84 16.06 -3.21
C ALA A 317 -9.91 15.67 -4.69
N ALA A 318 -8.80 15.17 -5.21
CA ALA A 318 -8.66 14.64 -6.57
C ALA A 318 -9.15 13.16 -6.73
N HIS A 319 -9.83 12.62 -5.70
CA HIS A 319 -10.40 11.27 -5.71
C HIS A 319 -11.48 11.10 -4.62
N PRO A 320 -12.41 10.13 -4.75
CA PRO A 320 -13.55 10.02 -3.83
C PRO A 320 -13.22 9.39 -2.47
N HIS A 321 -11.97 8.98 -2.22
CA HIS A 321 -11.57 8.25 -1.01
C HIS A 321 -12.35 6.94 -0.79
N GLN A 322 -12.82 6.31 -1.87
CA GLN A 322 -13.55 5.05 -1.87
C GLN A 322 -13.17 4.33 -3.16
N ALA A 323 -12.42 3.23 -3.05
CA ALA A 323 -11.81 2.57 -4.20
C ALA A 323 -12.80 2.00 -5.22
N ILE A 324 -13.96 1.49 -4.79
CA ILE A 324 -15.03 0.97 -5.67
C ILE A 324 -15.69 2.12 -6.45
N LEU A 325 -16.04 3.22 -5.78
CA LEU A 325 -16.62 4.39 -6.43
C LEU A 325 -15.64 4.99 -7.43
N GLN A 326 -14.38 5.11 -7.05
CA GLN A 326 -13.32 5.59 -7.94
C GLN A 326 -13.18 4.70 -9.18
N TRP A 327 -13.06 3.38 -8.97
CA TRP A 327 -12.93 2.44 -10.08
C TRP A 327 -14.16 2.45 -10.98
N ALA A 328 -15.38 2.47 -10.41
CA ALA A 328 -16.60 2.49 -11.20
C ALA A 328 -16.79 3.78 -11.99
N SER A 329 -16.45 4.94 -11.42
CA SER A 329 -16.58 6.23 -12.10
C SER A 329 -15.57 6.39 -13.24
N GLU A 330 -14.36 5.84 -13.07
CA GLU A 330 -13.26 6.05 -14.01
C GLU A 330 -13.13 4.90 -15.01
N TRP A 331 -13.38 3.64 -14.62
CA TRP A 331 -13.19 2.43 -15.44
C TRP A 331 -14.49 1.69 -15.79
N GLY A 332 -15.63 2.13 -15.25
CA GLY A 332 -16.95 1.55 -15.51
C GLY A 332 -17.32 0.36 -14.62
N ILE A 333 -18.63 0.13 -14.47
CA ILE A 333 -19.24 -0.91 -13.64
C ILE A 333 -18.78 -2.33 -14.03
N PRO A 334 -18.74 -2.73 -15.32
CA PRO A 334 -18.28 -4.05 -15.71
C PRO A 334 -16.85 -4.36 -15.21
N SER A 335 -15.92 -3.41 -15.35
CA SER A 335 -14.55 -3.56 -14.86
C SER A 335 -14.52 -3.70 -13.33
N THR A 336 -15.27 -2.84 -12.62
CA THR A 336 -15.38 -2.89 -11.16
C THR A 336 -15.88 -4.24 -10.67
N LEU A 337 -16.93 -4.79 -11.27
CA LEU A 337 -17.50 -6.08 -10.86
C LEU A 337 -16.50 -7.23 -11.04
N LEU A 338 -15.73 -7.22 -12.13
CA LEU A 338 -14.70 -8.24 -12.38
C LEU A 338 -13.54 -8.13 -11.40
N VAL A 339 -13.09 -6.92 -11.08
CA VAL A 339 -12.06 -6.68 -10.06
C VAL A 339 -12.56 -7.15 -8.69
N MET A 340 -13.78 -6.76 -8.30
CA MET A 340 -14.39 -7.19 -7.03
C MET A 340 -14.52 -8.71 -6.96
N TRP A 341 -14.92 -9.35 -8.06
CA TRP A 341 -15.02 -10.81 -8.12
C TRP A 341 -13.65 -11.48 -7.97
N LEU A 342 -12.61 -11.01 -8.66
CA LEU A 342 -11.26 -11.58 -8.56
C LEU A 342 -10.68 -11.41 -7.15
N VAL A 343 -10.79 -10.21 -6.59
CA VAL A 343 -10.35 -9.91 -5.22
C VAL A 343 -11.12 -10.78 -4.24
N GLY A 344 -12.45 -10.81 -4.32
CA GLY A 344 -13.30 -11.63 -3.46
C GLY A 344 -12.96 -13.11 -3.53
N ARG A 345 -12.72 -13.64 -4.73
CA ARG A 345 -12.29 -15.04 -4.93
C ARG A 345 -10.93 -15.31 -4.28
N GLY A 346 -9.96 -14.41 -4.43
CA GLY A 346 -8.63 -14.52 -3.81
C GLY A 346 -8.67 -14.45 -2.29
N LEU A 347 -9.46 -13.51 -1.74
CA LEU A 347 -9.68 -13.39 -0.30
C LEU A 347 -10.36 -14.64 0.26
N TRP A 348 -11.40 -15.15 -0.41
CA TRP A 348 -12.10 -16.35 0.02
C TRP A 348 -11.21 -17.59 0.00
N ALA A 349 -10.40 -17.76 -1.05
CA ALA A 349 -9.45 -18.86 -1.13
C ALA A 349 -8.41 -18.81 0.01
N THR A 350 -7.90 -17.62 0.32
CA THR A 350 -6.94 -17.40 1.40
C THR A 350 -7.59 -17.63 2.77
N PHE A 351 -8.79 -17.10 3.00
CA PHE A 351 -9.58 -17.31 4.20
C PHE A 351 -9.80 -18.80 4.49
N ARG A 352 -10.23 -19.57 3.49
CA ARG A 352 -10.42 -21.01 3.61
C ARG A 352 -9.13 -21.72 4.00
N LEU A 353 -8.02 -21.39 3.34
CA LEU A 353 -6.72 -22.00 3.63
C LEU A 353 -6.23 -21.68 5.05
N ILE A 354 -6.38 -20.45 5.51
CA ILE A 354 -6.03 -20.05 6.87
C ILE A 354 -6.88 -20.81 7.90
N ARG A 355 -8.19 -20.93 7.65
CA ARG A 355 -9.10 -21.67 8.53
C ARG A 355 -8.76 -23.15 8.60
N GLU A 356 -8.47 -23.77 7.45
CA GLU A 356 -8.01 -25.16 7.34
C GLU A 356 -6.70 -25.39 8.13
N ARG A 357 -5.82 -24.38 8.18
CA ARG A 357 -4.52 -24.42 8.87
C ARG A 357 -4.51 -23.65 10.19
N SER A 358 -5.66 -23.47 10.83
CA SER A 358 -5.80 -22.56 11.97
C SER A 358 -5.09 -22.97 13.26
N ILE A 359 -4.55 -24.20 13.33
CA ILE A 359 -3.74 -24.70 14.47
C ILE A 359 -2.26 -24.84 14.07
N SER A 360 -1.91 -24.54 12.82
CA SER A 360 -0.53 -24.63 12.33
C SER A 360 0.37 -23.60 13.02
N ASP A 361 1.52 -24.08 13.49
CA ASP A 361 2.63 -23.25 13.98
C ASP A 361 3.73 -23.07 12.91
N ASP A 362 3.49 -23.48 11.66
CA ASP A 362 4.44 -23.27 10.57
C ASP A 362 4.64 -21.77 10.32
N PRO A 363 5.90 -21.27 10.25
CA PRO A 363 6.18 -19.85 10.03
C PRO A 363 5.53 -19.28 8.76
N THR A 364 5.41 -20.07 7.69
CA THR A 364 4.77 -19.65 6.44
C THR A 364 3.28 -19.45 6.63
N ASP A 365 2.62 -20.33 7.39
CA ASP A 365 1.19 -20.22 7.67
C ASP A 365 0.88 -19.01 8.54
N LEU A 366 1.71 -18.73 9.54
CA LEU A 366 1.59 -17.55 10.41
C LEU A 366 1.90 -16.25 9.67
N LEU A 367 2.91 -16.23 8.79
CA LEU A 367 3.16 -15.09 7.90
C LEU A 367 1.98 -14.85 6.94
N ARG A 368 1.39 -15.92 6.38
CA ARG A 368 0.19 -15.82 5.53
C ARG A 368 -0.98 -15.21 6.27
N LEU A 369 -1.22 -15.60 7.53
CA LEU A 369 -2.24 -15.02 8.39
C LEU A 369 -2.05 -13.49 8.55
N CYS A 370 -0.84 -13.06 8.87
CA CYS A 370 -0.51 -11.65 9.06
C CYS A 370 -0.59 -10.83 7.76
N LEU A 371 -0.13 -11.38 6.63
CA LEU A 371 -0.30 -10.77 5.30
C LEU A 371 -1.77 -10.66 4.91
N PHE A 372 -2.58 -11.66 5.25
CA PHE A 372 -4.02 -11.62 5.00
C PHE A 372 -4.71 -10.53 5.82
N ALA A 373 -4.38 -10.39 7.11
CA ALA A 373 -4.88 -9.29 7.94
C ALA A 373 -4.45 -7.92 7.41
N SER A 374 -3.20 -7.79 6.96
CA SER A 374 -2.66 -6.60 6.29
C SER A 374 -3.49 -6.24 5.05
N LEU A 375 -3.80 -7.22 4.19
CA LEU A 375 -4.63 -7.01 3.00
C LEU A 375 -6.07 -6.64 3.34
N ILE A 376 -6.71 -7.32 4.30
CA ILE A 376 -8.08 -7.00 4.75
C ILE A 376 -8.13 -5.58 5.33
N GLY A 377 -7.15 -5.21 6.15
CA GLY A 377 -7.04 -3.86 6.72
C GLY A 377 -6.92 -2.81 5.63
N ALA A 378 -6.01 -3.00 4.67
CA ALA A 378 -5.79 -2.07 3.57
C ALA A 378 -7.00 -1.94 2.63
N LEU A 379 -7.65 -3.05 2.27
CA LEU A 379 -8.86 -3.03 1.44
C LEU A 379 -10.02 -2.32 2.15
N THR A 380 -10.17 -2.56 3.45
CA THR A 380 -11.17 -1.87 4.27
C THR A 380 -10.87 -0.37 4.34
N GLN A 381 -9.62 0.01 4.63
CA GLN A 381 -9.21 1.41 4.65
C GLN A 381 -9.41 2.10 3.30
N SER A 382 -9.26 1.37 2.18
CA SER A 382 -9.47 1.90 0.83
C SER A 382 -10.93 2.31 0.55
N MET A 383 -11.88 1.90 1.40
CA MET A 383 -13.27 2.36 1.34
C MET A 383 -13.48 3.75 1.96
N VAL A 384 -12.49 4.30 2.66
CA VAL A 384 -12.59 5.61 3.32
C VAL A 384 -11.36 6.49 3.13
N ASP A 385 -10.40 6.04 2.33
CA ASP A 385 -9.11 6.68 2.10
C ASP A 385 -8.48 6.30 0.74
N GLY A 386 -7.50 7.08 0.29
CA GLY A 386 -6.83 6.93 -1.02
C GLY A 386 -5.80 5.79 -1.12
N VAL A 387 -6.04 4.62 -0.53
CA VAL A 387 -5.03 3.52 -0.48
C VAL A 387 -4.56 3.09 -1.86
N ILE A 388 -5.46 3.06 -2.85
CA ILE A 388 -5.15 2.57 -4.20
C ILE A 388 -4.49 3.61 -5.11
N VAL A 389 -4.31 4.85 -4.63
CA VAL A 389 -3.74 5.96 -5.41
C VAL A 389 -2.44 6.51 -4.84
N MET A 390 -2.12 6.28 -3.57
CA MET A 390 -0.87 6.77 -2.99
C MET A 390 0.31 5.86 -3.38
N PRO A 391 1.48 6.42 -3.73
CA PRO A 391 2.60 5.64 -4.28
C PRO A 391 3.11 4.59 -3.29
N TYR A 392 3.27 5.00 -2.03
CA TYR A 392 3.82 4.13 -1.00
C TYR A 392 2.86 3.00 -0.61
N SER A 393 1.56 3.28 -0.50
CA SER A 393 0.54 2.25 -0.22
C SER A 393 0.36 1.29 -1.39
N GLN A 394 0.46 1.75 -2.65
CA GLN A 394 0.45 0.89 -3.84
C GLN A 394 1.66 -0.06 -3.87
N LEU A 395 2.84 0.41 -3.49
CA LEU A 395 4.04 -0.40 -3.33
C LEU A 395 3.85 -1.49 -2.25
N TRP A 396 3.34 -1.12 -1.07
CA TRP A 396 3.02 -2.08 -0.01
C TRP A 396 1.93 -3.08 -0.43
N LEU A 397 0.90 -2.63 -1.14
CA LEU A 397 -0.15 -3.51 -1.67
C LEU A 397 0.44 -4.52 -2.65
N SER A 398 1.32 -4.08 -3.55
CA SER A 398 2.01 -4.94 -4.52
C SER A 398 2.89 -5.98 -3.80
N LEU A 399 3.61 -5.55 -2.77
CA LEU A 399 4.42 -6.44 -1.93
C LEU A 399 3.54 -7.47 -1.22
N VAL A 400 2.52 -7.04 -0.48
CA VAL A 400 1.65 -7.91 0.31
C VAL A 400 0.90 -8.91 -0.57
N VAL A 401 0.31 -8.45 -1.70
CA VAL A 401 -0.40 -9.33 -2.63
C VAL A 401 0.58 -10.31 -3.29
N GLY A 402 1.74 -9.85 -3.77
CA GLY A 402 2.76 -10.70 -4.38
C GLY A 402 3.25 -11.78 -3.43
N TRP A 403 3.55 -11.41 -2.18
CA TRP A 403 3.97 -12.34 -1.14
C TRP A 403 2.86 -13.33 -0.78
N LEU A 404 1.63 -12.85 -0.57
CA LEU A 404 0.48 -13.69 -0.23
C LEU A 404 0.20 -14.72 -1.33
N MET A 405 0.28 -14.31 -2.60
CA MET A 405 0.17 -15.22 -3.74
C MET A 405 1.28 -16.26 -3.76
N ALA A 406 2.51 -15.89 -3.36
CA ALA A 406 3.67 -16.80 -3.33
C ALA A 406 3.54 -17.84 -2.22
N LEU A 407 2.92 -17.47 -1.10
CA LEU A 407 2.64 -18.37 0.00
C LEU A 407 1.36 -19.19 -0.22
N HIS A 408 0.49 -18.81 -1.16
CA HIS A 408 -0.78 -19.50 -1.37
C HIS A 408 -0.56 -20.90 -1.97
N VAL A 409 -1.24 -21.90 -1.41
CA VAL A 409 -1.20 -23.28 -1.90
C VAL A 409 -2.29 -23.46 -2.96
N TRP A 410 -1.89 -23.42 -4.22
CA TRP A 410 -2.80 -23.55 -5.37
C TRP A 410 -3.28 -24.99 -5.52
N LYS A 411 -4.58 -25.24 -5.28
CA LYS A 411 -5.21 -26.58 -5.36
C LYS A 411 -5.64 -27.01 -6.78
N GLY A 412 -5.48 -26.15 -7.79
CA GLY A 412 -5.85 -26.42 -9.18
C GLY A 412 -4.64 -26.43 -10.12
N GLU A 413 -4.79 -27.03 -11.29
CA GLU A 413 -3.73 -26.96 -12.31
C GLU A 413 -3.50 -25.51 -12.74
N PRO A 414 -2.26 -24.99 -12.60
CA PRO A 414 -1.94 -23.66 -13.09
C PRO A 414 -2.12 -23.62 -14.61
N ALA A 415 -2.43 -22.44 -15.14
CA ALA A 415 -2.51 -22.28 -16.59
C ALA A 415 -1.20 -22.76 -17.25
N LYS A 416 -1.32 -23.51 -18.35
CA LYS A 416 -0.15 -23.94 -19.12
C LYS A 416 0.64 -22.69 -19.56
N PRO A 417 1.98 -22.69 -19.44
CA PRO A 417 2.78 -21.56 -19.88
C PRO A 417 2.49 -21.29 -21.36
N ASN A 418 2.08 -20.06 -21.68
CA ASN A 418 1.85 -19.62 -23.05
C ASN A 418 2.83 -18.49 -23.37
N ALA A 419 3.72 -18.75 -24.33
CA ALA A 419 4.76 -17.80 -24.72
C ALA A 419 4.17 -16.47 -25.22
N PHE A 420 3.12 -16.51 -26.02
CA PHE A 420 2.49 -15.30 -26.56
C PHE A 420 1.94 -14.43 -25.43
N ILE A 421 1.17 -15.00 -24.49
CA ILE A 421 0.62 -14.26 -23.34
C ILE A 421 1.75 -13.69 -22.47
N HIS A 422 2.77 -14.50 -22.19
CA HIS A 422 3.91 -14.08 -21.39
C HIS A 422 4.66 -12.90 -22.03
N TRP A 423 5.04 -13.02 -23.31
CA TRP A 423 5.77 -11.98 -24.03
C TRP A 423 4.93 -10.72 -24.25
N SER A 424 3.63 -10.88 -24.51
CA SER A 424 2.71 -9.74 -24.61
C SER A 424 2.66 -8.98 -23.29
N TRP A 425 2.51 -9.69 -22.18
CA TRP A 425 2.50 -9.09 -20.85
C TRP A 425 3.84 -8.42 -20.51
N MET A 426 4.97 -9.04 -20.85
CA MET A 426 6.30 -8.44 -20.69
C MET A 426 6.46 -7.16 -21.52
N GLY A 427 6.03 -7.17 -22.79
CA GLY A 427 6.07 -6.02 -23.68
C GLY A 427 5.19 -4.87 -23.18
N ILE A 428 3.94 -5.15 -22.82
CA ILE A 428 2.99 -4.18 -22.27
C ILE A 428 3.53 -3.58 -20.96
N SER A 429 4.03 -4.41 -20.05
CA SER A 429 4.58 -3.95 -18.76
C SER A 429 5.82 -3.07 -18.96
N THR A 430 6.71 -3.45 -19.87
CA THR A 430 7.91 -2.67 -20.20
C THR A 430 7.52 -1.34 -20.83
N ALA A 431 6.56 -1.32 -21.76
CA ALA A 431 6.05 -0.10 -22.36
C ALA A 431 5.41 0.83 -21.32
N ALA A 432 4.62 0.28 -20.38
CA ALA A 432 4.05 1.05 -19.27
C ALA A 432 5.14 1.68 -18.38
N VAL A 433 6.20 0.93 -18.05
CA VAL A 433 7.35 1.45 -17.29
C VAL A 433 8.04 2.58 -18.05
N LEU A 434 8.35 2.38 -19.34
CA LEU A 434 9.01 3.38 -20.17
C LEU A 434 8.17 4.65 -20.30
N PHE A 435 6.85 4.51 -20.47
CA PHE A 435 5.93 5.65 -20.50
C PHE A 435 5.92 6.40 -19.16
N LEU A 436 5.89 5.71 -18.02
CA LEU A 436 5.97 6.35 -16.72
C LEU A 436 7.33 7.02 -16.48
N VAL A 437 8.43 6.44 -16.95
CA VAL A 437 9.76 7.09 -16.93
C VAL A 437 9.72 8.38 -17.74
N TYR A 438 9.11 8.37 -18.94
CA TYR A 438 8.89 9.58 -19.72
C TYR A 438 8.07 10.64 -18.94
N VAL A 439 6.98 10.24 -18.28
CA VAL A 439 6.17 11.16 -17.44
C VAL A 439 7.00 11.75 -16.31
N VAL A 440 7.84 10.96 -15.64
CA VAL A 440 8.75 11.44 -14.58
C VAL A 440 9.75 12.45 -15.14
N ILE A 441 10.43 12.13 -16.25
CA ILE A 441 11.42 13.01 -16.89
C ILE A 441 10.77 14.34 -17.34
N ARG A 442 9.55 14.25 -17.88
CA ARG A 442 8.79 15.42 -18.34
C ARG A 442 8.32 16.30 -17.18
N ASP A 443 7.83 15.70 -16.09
CA ASP A 443 7.13 16.44 -15.03
C ASP A 443 8.04 16.92 -13.91
N VAL A 444 9.01 16.10 -13.47
CA VAL A 444 9.85 16.39 -12.29
C VAL A 444 10.51 17.77 -12.34
N PRO A 445 11.10 18.21 -13.47
CA PRO A 445 11.71 19.54 -13.56
C PRO A 445 10.73 20.71 -13.34
N HIS A 446 9.42 20.48 -13.53
CA HIS A 446 8.39 21.51 -13.51
C HIS A 446 7.40 21.38 -12.34
N LEU A 447 7.63 20.47 -11.39
CA LEU A 447 6.70 20.23 -10.28
C LEU A 447 6.49 21.49 -9.42
N ASP A 448 7.56 22.22 -9.11
CA ASP A 448 7.48 23.43 -8.29
C ASP A 448 6.68 24.54 -8.97
N GLU A 449 6.85 24.70 -10.28
CA GLU A 449 6.08 25.67 -11.08
C GLU A 449 4.59 25.31 -11.11
N ARG A 450 4.27 24.02 -11.32
CA ARG A 450 2.89 23.51 -11.29
C ARG A 450 2.24 23.68 -9.93
N ASN A 451 2.99 23.44 -8.85
CA ASN A 451 2.53 23.61 -7.48
C ASN A 451 2.18 25.07 -7.19
N LYS A 452 3.06 26.00 -7.57
CA LYS A 452 2.83 27.45 -7.43
C LYS A 452 1.63 27.91 -8.25
N LEU A 453 1.54 27.48 -9.51
CA LEU A 453 0.43 27.84 -10.40
C LEU A 453 -0.92 27.38 -9.83
N TYR A 454 -1.00 26.15 -9.34
CA TYR A 454 -2.23 25.64 -8.72
C TYR A 454 -2.63 26.47 -7.49
N GLN A 455 -1.67 26.76 -6.59
CA GLN A 455 -1.93 27.60 -5.42
C GLN A 455 -2.41 29.00 -5.80
N GLN A 456 -1.85 29.60 -6.86
CA GLN A 456 -2.30 30.90 -7.36
C GLN A 456 -3.72 30.86 -7.96
N GLN A 457 -4.05 29.80 -8.70
CA GLN A 457 -5.32 29.71 -9.43
C GLN A 457 -6.51 29.29 -8.56
N TYR A 458 -6.28 28.38 -7.61
CA TYR A 458 -7.33 27.71 -6.84
C TYR A 458 -7.17 27.87 -5.33
N GLY A 459 -5.97 28.22 -4.84
CA GLY A 459 -5.67 28.28 -3.41
C GLY A 459 -5.78 26.92 -2.71
N GLY A 460 -5.77 26.95 -1.38
CA GLY A 460 -6.01 25.77 -0.54
C GLY A 460 -4.86 24.76 -0.49
N HIS A 461 -5.17 23.57 0.01
CA HIS A 461 -4.20 22.47 0.16
C HIS A 461 -4.04 21.68 -1.15
N PHE A 462 -2.86 21.08 -1.33
CA PHE A 462 -2.63 20.14 -2.42
C PHE A 462 -3.54 18.92 -2.29
N GLN A 463 -3.94 18.38 -3.45
CA GLN A 463 -4.83 17.22 -3.55
C GLN A 463 -4.08 16.09 -4.26
N PRO A 464 -3.40 15.21 -3.50
CA PRO A 464 -2.51 14.22 -4.10
C PRO A 464 -3.23 13.19 -4.96
N ARG A 465 -2.62 12.86 -6.09
CA ARG A 465 -3.03 11.76 -7.00
C ARG A 465 -1.76 11.11 -7.54
N PHE A 466 -1.45 11.28 -8.83
CA PHE A 466 -0.16 10.85 -9.37
C PHE A 466 0.99 11.60 -8.67
N TRP A 467 0.99 12.92 -8.74
CA TRP A 467 1.87 13.82 -7.98
C TRP A 467 1.19 14.38 -6.73
N VAL A 468 1.94 15.11 -5.90
CA VAL A 468 1.46 15.79 -4.68
C VAL A 468 0.37 16.79 -5.02
N GLN A 469 0.57 17.54 -6.10
CA GLN A 469 -0.48 18.23 -6.80
C GLN A 469 -1.05 17.32 -7.88
N GLY A 470 -2.18 16.67 -7.55
CA GLY A 470 -2.85 15.71 -8.40
C GLY A 470 -3.94 16.27 -9.32
N VAL A 471 -4.41 17.52 -9.15
CA VAL A 471 -5.46 18.08 -10.01
C VAL A 471 -4.90 18.37 -11.40
N ILE A 472 -5.59 17.86 -12.42
CA ILE A 472 -5.23 18.01 -13.84
C ILE A 472 -6.24 18.87 -14.61
N ALA A 473 -7.29 19.32 -13.94
CA ALA A 473 -8.26 20.27 -14.48
C ALA A 473 -7.55 21.55 -14.91
N ILE A 474 -7.92 22.05 -16.10
CA ILE A 474 -7.49 23.35 -16.60
C ILE A 474 -8.62 24.34 -16.30
N LYS A 475 -8.30 25.48 -15.67
CA LYS A 475 -9.27 26.54 -15.46
C LYS A 475 -9.72 27.05 -16.84
N PRO A 476 -11.03 27.12 -17.15
CA PRO A 476 -11.48 27.85 -18.33
C PRO A 476 -10.96 29.28 -18.24
N GLU A 477 -10.39 29.80 -19.33
CA GLU A 477 -9.97 31.20 -19.44
C GLU A 477 -11.14 32.18 -19.24
#